data_AF-A0A963FX81-F1
#
_entry.id   AF-A0A963FX81-F1
#
_cell.length_a   1.000
_cell.length_b   1.000
_cell.length_c   1.000
_cell.angle_alpha   90.00
_cell.angle_beta   90.00
_cell.angle_gamma   90.00
#
_symmetry.space_group_name_H-M   'P 1'
#
loop_
_entity.id
_entity.type
_entity.pdbx_description
1 polymer ?
#
loop_
_entity_poly.entity_id
_entity_poly.type
_entity_poly.pdbx_seq_one_letter_code
_entity_poly.pdbx_strand_id
1 'polypeptide(L)'
;MEDGFLDSAGWQAMLEREGMPESSAAIGLLRREDFTARCGTLLLWCNDTGGCRAVLREYNGRAGEDVAVLLVADREALTALREDGWSPLQAMIRQGRLHPYMLKTMDELEAAGLAEFVEDLGLVFPKH
;
A
#
# COMPACT_ATOMS: atom_id res chain seq x y z
N MET A 1 17.56 -4.71 -16.05
CA MET A 1 16.60 -3.64 -15.72
C MET A 1 16.48 -3.64 -14.22
N GLU A 2 17.12 -2.67 -13.57
CA GLU A 2 17.06 -2.52 -12.12
C GLU A 2 15.61 -2.26 -11.72
N ASP A 3 15.15 -3.06 -10.77
CA ASP A 3 13.75 -3.17 -10.44
C ASP A 3 13.38 -2.01 -9.53
N GLY A 4 12.90 -0.89 -10.10
CA GLY A 4 12.65 0.36 -9.38
C GLY A 4 11.69 0.25 -8.19
N PHE A 5 10.93 -0.84 -8.08
CA PHE A 5 10.13 -1.11 -6.89
C PHE A 5 10.99 -1.39 -5.64
N LEU A 6 12.20 -1.94 -5.79
CA LEU A 6 13.14 -2.15 -4.69
C LEU A 6 13.87 -0.86 -4.29
N ASP A 7 13.59 0.26 -4.96
CA ASP A 7 14.17 1.55 -4.65
C ASP A 7 13.39 2.21 -3.50
N SER A 8 13.78 1.89 -2.26
CA SER A 8 13.15 2.46 -1.07
C SER A 8 13.28 3.99 -1.01
N ALA A 9 14.33 4.57 -1.62
CA ALA A 9 14.54 6.01 -1.65
C ALA A 9 13.49 6.73 -2.50
N GLY A 10 13.15 6.22 -3.69
CA GLY A 10 12.10 6.77 -4.53
C GLY A 10 10.72 6.66 -3.89
N TRP A 11 10.44 5.57 -3.17
CA TRP A 11 9.21 5.44 -2.39
C TRP A 11 9.16 6.41 -1.21
N GLN A 12 10.28 6.58 -0.49
CA GLN A 12 10.38 7.56 0.59
C GLN A 12 10.10 8.98 0.07
N ALA A 13 10.73 9.37 -1.05
CA ALA A 13 10.54 10.68 -1.65
C ALA A 13 9.09 10.91 -2.11
N MET A 14 8.42 9.88 -2.62
CA MET A 14 7.00 9.94 -2.97
C MET A 14 6.13 10.15 -1.72
N LEU A 15 6.38 9.41 -0.63
CA LEU A 15 5.67 9.59 0.64
C LEU A 15 5.89 10.97 1.26
N GLU A 16 7.12 11.51 1.18
CA GLU A 16 7.44 12.85 1.68
C GLU A 16 6.75 13.95 0.86
N ARG A 17 6.56 13.73 -0.46
CA ARG A 17 5.89 14.66 -1.35
C ARG A 17 4.38 14.66 -1.18
N GLU A 18 3.79 13.48 -1.15
CA GLU A 18 2.34 13.32 -1.14
C GLU A 18 1.75 13.35 0.28
N GLY A 19 2.54 12.92 1.27
CA GLY A 19 2.04 12.60 2.60
C GLY A 19 1.35 11.23 2.64
N MET A 20 1.55 10.50 3.73
CA MET A 20 0.72 9.36 4.08
C MET A 20 -0.43 9.85 4.97
N PRO A 21 -1.63 9.23 4.91
CA PRO A 21 -2.63 9.44 5.94
C PRO A 21 -2.03 9.25 7.34
N GLU A 22 -2.52 10.02 8.32
CA GLU A 22 -2.12 9.90 9.72
C GLU A 22 -2.64 8.58 10.30
N SER A 23 -1.86 7.52 10.13
CA SER A 23 -2.21 6.18 10.57
C SER A 23 -1.21 5.58 11.53
N SER A 24 -1.72 4.83 12.50
CA SER A 24 -0.89 4.01 13.40
C SER A 24 -0.58 2.62 12.83
N ALA A 25 -1.32 2.20 11.80
CA ALA A 25 -1.07 0.96 11.07
C ALA A 25 -0.37 1.21 9.72
N ALA A 26 0.29 0.17 9.22
CA ALA A 26 1.03 0.20 7.96
C ALA A 26 0.16 -0.21 6.77
N ILE A 27 0.48 0.36 5.60
CA ILE A 27 -0.05 -0.04 4.30
C ILE A 27 1.04 -0.83 3.58
N GLY A 28 0.73 -2.06 3.20
CA GLY A 28 1.60 -2.93 2.42
C GLY A 28 1.37 -2.73 0.92
N LEU A 29 2.45 -2.72 0.14
CA LEU A 29 2.42 -2.74 -1.32
C LEU A 29 3.20 -3.94 -1.81
N LEU A 30 2.57 -4.70 -2.68
CA LEU A 30 3.10 -5.96 -3.16
C LEU A 30 2.83 -6.11 -4.64
N ARG A 31 3.74 -6.81 -5.33
CA ARG A 31 3.49 -7.17 -6.72
C ARG A 31 2.48 -8.28 -6.82
N ARG A 32 1.71 -8.26 -7.89
CA ARG A 32 0.78 -9.34 -8.22
C ARG A 32 1.46 -10.70 -8.35
N GLU A 33 2.67 -10.73 -8.94
CA GLU A 33 3.51 -11.92 -9.05
C GLU A 33 3.90 -12.47 -7.66
N ASP A 34 4.42 -11.60 -6.77
CA ASP A 34 4.87 -11.97 -5.43
C ASP A 34 3.70 -12.41 -4.53
N PHE A 35 2.54 -11.76 -4.66
CA PHE A 35 1.32 -12.14 -3.96
C PHE A 35 0.86 -13.55 -4.36
N THR A 36 0.90 -13.85 -5.67
CA THR A 36 0.52 -15.17 -6.20
C THR A 36 1.54 -16.25 -5.80
N ALA A 37 2.83 -15.92 -5.87
CA ALA A 37 3.92 -16.81 -5.46
C ALA A 37 4.03 -16.99 -3.94
N ARG A 38 3.38 -16.11 -3.16
CA ARG A 38 3.49 -16.03 -1.69
C ARG A 38 4.93 -15.83 -1.22
N CYS A 39 5.77 -15.26 -2.06
CA CYS A 39 7.19 -15.06 -1.84
C CYS A 39 7.63 -13.83 -2.64
N GLY A 40 8.37 -12.91 -2.03
CA GLY A 40 8.88 -11.72 -2.70
C GLY A 40 9.19 -10.59 -1.74
N THR A 41 9.02 -9.35 -2.20
CA THR A 41 9.31 -8.15 -1.39
C THR A 41 8.04 -7.35 -1.16
N LEU A 42 7.70 -7.14 0.12
CA LEU A 42 6.63 -6.26 0.55
C LEU A 42 7.21 -4.89 0.88
N LEU A 43 6.68 -3.85 0.27
CA LEU A 43 6.94 -2.48 0.68
C LEU A 43 5.91 -2.08 1.74
N LEU A 44 6.38 -1.56 2.86
CA LEU A 44 5.57 -1.10 3.97
C LEU A 44 5.64 0.41 4.04
N TRP A 45 4.49 1.05 4.05
CA TRP A 45 4.35 2.46 4.38
C TRP A 45 3.80 2.55 5.79
N CYS A 46 4.56 3.18 6.68
CA CYS A 46 4.16 3.37 8.06
C CYS A 46 4.46 4.81 8.48
N ASN A 47 3.61 5.37 9.33
CA ASN A 47 3.88 6.64 9.98
C ASN A 47 4.63 6.35 11.28
N ASP A 48 5.82 6.94 11.45
CA ASP A 48 6.60 6.87 12.68
C ASP A 48 6.63 8.25 13.35
N THR A 49 7.22 8.36 14.55
CA THR A 49 7.30 9.65 15.29
C THR A 49 8.08 10.71 14.49
N GLY A 50 8.86 10.29 13.49
CA GLY A 50 9.57 11.16 12.54
C GLY A 50 8.85 11.43 11.21
N GLY A 51 7.61 10.96 11.03
CA GLY A 51 6.83 11.09 9.80
C GLY A 51 6.73 9.80 8.99
N CYS A 52 6.28 9.93 7.74
CA CYS A 52 6.00 8.81 6.86
C CYS A 52 7.29 8.11 6.42
N ARG A 53 7.31 6.78 6.46
CA ARG A 53 8.48 5.98 6.09
C ARG A 53 8.14 4.82 5.17
N ALA A 54 8.96 4.64 4.14
CA ALA A 54 8.94 3.49 3.25
C ALA A 54 9.99 2.45 3.70
N VAL A 55 9.54 1.23 4.03
CA VAL A 55 10.40 0.13 4.48
C VAL A 55 10.17 -1.09 3.60
N LEU A 56 11.23 -1.69 3.07
CA LEU A 56 11.15 -2.96 2.35
C LEU A 56 11.32 -4.12 3.34
N ARG A 57 10.44 -5.11 3.25
CA ARG A 57 10.45 -6.34 4.05
C ARG A 57 10.27 -7.55 3.13
N GLU A 58 10.84 -8.67 3.51
CA GLU A 58 10.58 -9.95 2.82
C GLU A 58 9.13 -10.39 3.06
N TYR A 59 8.44 -10.75 1.98
CA TYR A 59 7.10 -11.32 2.00
C TYR A 59 7.18 -12.83 1.86
N ASN A 60 6.74 -13.56 2.88
CA ASN A 60 6.66 -15.03 2.88
C ASN A 60 5.20 -15.51 2.92
N GLY A 61 4.29 -14.79 2.25
CA GLY A 61 2.86 -15.08 2.26
C GLY A 61 2.10 -14.50 3.45
N ARG A 62 2.76 -13.67 4.27
CA ARG A 62 2.18 -12.92 5.38
C ARG A 62 2.72 -11.49 5.36
N ALA A 63 1.83 -10.51 5.45
CA ALA A 63 2.23 -9.10 5.42
C ALA A 63 2.77 -8.61 6.78
N GLY A 64 2.25 -9.16 7.88
CA GLY A 64 2.52 -8.71 9.24
C GLY A 64 1.23 -8.28 9.92
N GLU A 65 1.21 -8.29 11.25
CA GLU A 65 0.04 -7.83 12.04
C GLU A 65 -0.06 -6.31 12.09
N ASP A 66 1.07 -5.65 11.85
CA ASP A 66 1.25 -4.22 11.66
C ASP A 66 0.61 -3.70 10.36
N VAL A 67 0.30 -4.59 9.41
CA VAL A 67 -0.27 -4.21 8.11
C VAL A 67 -1.79 -4.30 8.15
N ALA A 68 -2.43 -3.16 7.89
CA ALA A 68 -3.87 -3.04 7.88
C ALA A 68 -4.48 -3.22 6.47
N VAL A 69 -3.81 -2.68 5.47
CA VAL A 69 -4.24 -2.71 4.06
C VAL A 69 -3.09 -3.18 3.21
N LEU A 70 -3.36 -4.10 2.27
CA LEU A 70 -2.40 -4.60 1.31
C LEU A 70 -2.85 -4.23 -0.11
N LEU A 71 -2.07 -3.40 -0.79
CA LEU A 71 -2.28 -3.02 -2.18
C LEU A 71 -1.46 -3.93 -3.08
N VAL A 72 -2.14 -4.70 -3.93
CA VAL A 72 -1.51 -5.63 -4.86
C VAL A 72 -1.65 -5.10 -6.27
N ALA A 73 -0.54 -4.84 -6.95
CA ALA A 73 -0.54 -4.26 -8.28
C ALA A 73 0.56 -4.85 -9.17
N ASP A 74 0.41 -4.67 -10.48
CA ASP A 74 1.45 -5.05 -11.45
C ASP A 74 2.61 -4.03 -11.43
N ARG A 75 3.79 -4.44 -11.93
CA ARG A 75 5.01 -3.62 -11.88
C ARG A 75 4.82 -2.22 -12.50
N GLU A 76 4.10 -2.14 -13.61
CA GLU A 76 3.84 -0.87 -14.29
C GLU A 76 2.96 0.06 -13.45
N ALA A 77 1.97 -0.51 -12.74
CA ALA A 77 1.11 0.24 -11.85
C ALA A 77 1.89 0.76 -10.63
N LEU A 78 2.75 -0.06 -10.04
CA LEU A 78 3.62 0.37 -8.94
C LEU A 78 4.63 1.44 -9.38
N THR A 79 5.14 1.34 -10.61
CA THR A 79 6.05 2.36 -11.17
C THR A 79 5.34 3.70 -11.30
N ALA A 80 4.15 3.72 -11.91
CA ALA A 80 3.33 4.92 -12.04
C ALA A 80 2.91 5.48 -10.67
N LEU A 81 2.58 4.62 -9.69
CA LEU A 81 2.26 5.06 -8.32
C LEU A 81 3.44 5.77 -7.65
N ARG A 82 4.67 5.27 -7.85
CA ARG A 82 5.88 5.90 -7.33
C ARG A 82 6.16 7.26 -8.00
N GLU A 83 5.96 7.35 -9.31
CA GLU A 83 6.27 8.57 -10.08
C GLU A 83 5.20 9.64 -9.91
N ASP A 84 3.92 9.28 -10.07
CA ASP A 84 2.76 10.18 -10.10
C ASP A 84 2.03 10.30 -8.74
N GLY A 85 2.49 9.58 -7.70
CA GLY A 85 1.88 9.66 -6.36
C GLY A 85 0.49 9.03 -6.28
N TRP A 86 -0.39 9.60 -5.47
CA TRP A 86 -1.76 9.06 -5.29
C TRP A 86 -2.68 9.29 -6.49
N SER A 87 -2.32 10.22 -7.38
CA SER A 87 -3.15 10.66 -8.52
C SER A 87 -3.72 9.52 -9.37
N PRO A 88 -2.92 8.54 -9.84
CA PRO A 88 -3.44 7.44 -10.66
C PRO A 88 -4.06 6.30 -9.85
N LEU A 89 -3.99 6.32 -8.51
CA LEU A 89 -4.35 5.18 -7.67
C LEU A 89 -5.83 4.77 -7.84
N GLN A 90 -6.76 5.72 -7.77
CA GLN A 90 -8.18 5.45 -8.00
C GLN A 90 -8.44 4.91 -9.43
N ALA A 91 -7.73 5.44 -10.43
CA ALA A 91 -7.84 4.97 -11.81
C ALA A 91 -7.33 3.53 -11.95
N MET A 92 -6.22 3.18 -11.30
CA MET A 92 -5.68 1.81 -11.29
C MET A 92 -6.63 0.82 -10.62
N ILE A 93 -7.30 1.22 -9.53
CA ILE A 93 -8.31 0.40 -8.86
C ILE A 93 -9.48 0.12 -9.81
N ARG A 94 -10.03 1.17 -10.43
CA ARG A 94 -11.14 1.04 -11.40
C ARG A 94 -10.77 0.20 -12.63
N GLN A 95 -9.51 0.24 -13.04
CA GLN A 95 -8.99 -0.56 -14.16
C GLN A 95 -8.63 -2.00 -13.76
N GLY A 96 -8.72 -2.38 -12.48
CA GLY A 96 -8.30 -3.70 -11.99
C GLY A 96 -6.79 -3.92 -12.11
N ARG A 97 -5.99 -2.85 -12.10
CA ARG A 97 -4.52 -2.89 -12.09
C ARG A 97 -3.94 -2.84 -10.68
N LEU A 98 -4.71 -2.30 -9.73
CA LEU A 98 -4.40 -2.29 -8.31
C LEU A 98 -5.59 -2.87 -7.55
N HIS A 99 -5.32 -3.84 -6.67
CA HIS A 99 -6.31 -4.51 -5.85
C HIS A 99 -6.00 -4.27 -4.38
N PRO A 100 -6.82 -3.50 -3.67
CA PRO A 100 -6.67 -3.32 -2.24
C PRO A 100 -7.32 -4.49 -1.47
N TYR A 101 -6.60 -5.04 -0.51
CA TYR A 101 -7.03 -6.12 0.38
C TYR A 101 -6.96 -5.64 1.82
N MET A 102 -8.08 -5.70 2.54
CA MET A 102 -8.11 -5.39 3.97
C MET A 102 -7.66 -6.63 4.75
N LEU A 103 -6.65 -6.44 5.60
CA LEU A 103 -6.15 -7.48 6.51
C LEU A 103 -6.73 -7.34 7.92
N LYS A 104 -7.41 -6.23 8.19
CA LYS A 104 -7.99 -5.83 9.47
C LYS A 104 -9.47 -5.51 9.30
N THR A 105 -10.22 -5.53 10.40
CA THR A 105 -11.65 -5.16 10.40
C THR A 105 -11.83 -3.65 10.22
N MET A 106 -13.07 -3.21 9.96
CA MET A 106 -13.37 -1.78 9.87
C MET A 106 -13.08 -1.02 11.17
N ASP A 107 -13.52 -1.55 12.31
CA ASP A 107 -13.19 -0.97 13.62
C ASP A 107 -11.68 -0.83 13.84
N GLU A 108 -10.87 -1.81 13.40
CA GLU A 108 -9.42 -1.73 13.49
C GLU A 108 -8.83 -0.67 12.55
N LEU A 109 -9.41 -0.49 11.35
CA LEU A 109 -9.00 0.56 10.41
C LEU A 109 -9.38 1.95 10.91
N GLU A 110 -10.57 2.11 11.50
CA GLU A 110 -11.01 3.35 12.16
C GLU A 110 -10.09 3.69 13.34
N ALA A 111 -9.81 2.73 14.22
CA ALA A 111 -8.87 2.90 15.33
C ALA A 111 -7.44 3.23 14.85
N ALA A 112 -7.08 2.75 13.66
CA ALA A 112 -5.78 3.01 13.05
C ALA A 112 -5.72 4.31 12.21
N GLY A 113 -6.84 5.03 12.02
CA GLY A 113 -6.90 6.24 11.19
C GLY A 113 -6.89 5.97 9.68
N LEU A 114 -7.16 4.74 9.24
CA LEU A 114 -7.15 4.32 7.83
C LEU A 114 -8.54 4.19 7.20
N ALA A 115 -9.61 4.38 7.97
CA ALA A 115 -10.97 4.26 7.46
C ALA A 115 -11.26 5.22 6.30
N GLU A 116 -10.97 6.51 6.49
CA GLU A 116 -11.17 7.53 5.43
C GLU A 116 -10.34 7.22 4.18
N PHE A 117 -9.10 6.76 4.35
CA PHE A 117 -8.26 6.32 3.25
C PHE A 117 -8.91 5.19 2.46
N VAL A 118 -9.38 4.13 3.15
CA VAL A 118 -10.05 2.98 2.52
C VAL A 118 -11.35 3.39 1.82
N GLU A 119 -12.10 4.33 2.38
CA GLU A 119 -13.30 4.89 1.74
C GLU A 119 -12.94 5.67 0.47
N ASP A 120 -11.89 6.49 0.49
CA ASP A 120 -11.42 7.25 -0.69
C ASP A 120 -10.91 6.34 -1.81
N LEU A 121 -10.37 5.16 -1.46
CA LEU A 121 -10.02 4.14 -2.46
C LEU A 121 -11.22 3.64 -3.27
N GLY A 122 -12.45 4.00 -2.89
CA GLY A 122 -13.66 3.53 -3.54
C GLY A 122 -13.94 2.06 -3.26
N LEU A 123 -13.38 1.53 -2.15
CA LEU A 123 -13.77 0.23 -1.63
C LEU A 123 -15.16 0.35 -1.02
N VAL A 124 -16.18 0.26 -1.87
CA VAL A 124 -17.57 0.33 -1.42
C VAL A 124 -17.89 -0.92 -0.60
N PHE A 125 -18.20 -0.74 0.67
CA PHE A 125 -18.69 -1.81 1.53
C PHE A 125 -19.97 -2.42 0.95
N PRO A 126 -20.04 -3.74 0.71
CA PRO A 126 -21.32 -4.40 0.88
C PRO A 126 -21.64 -4.34 2.38
N LYS A 127 -22.53 -3.43 2.77
CA LYS A 127 -23.21 -3.50 4.08
C LYS A 127 -23.87 -4.88 4.14
N HIS A 128 -23.36 -5.77 5.00
CA HIS A 128 -23.93 -7.11 5.18
C HIS A 128 -24.63 -7.23 6.53
#